data_AF-A0A957Y4E2-F1
#
_entry.id   AF-A0A957Y4E2-F1
#
_cell.length_a   1.000
_cell.length_b   1.000
_cell.length_c   1.000
_cell.angle_alpha   90.00
_cell.angle_beta   90.00
_cell.angle_gamma   90.00
#
_symmetry.space_group_name_H-M   'P 1'
#
loop_
_entity.id
_entity.type
_entity.pdbx_description
1 polymer ?
#
loop_
_entity_poly.entity_id
_entity_poly.type
_entity_poly.pdbx_seq_one_letter_code
_entity_poly.pdbx_strand_id
1 'polypeptide(L)'
;MDIGTSITYVFQDKEWLTKLAIGAAILLVSIPLTPILIGFVGIALVLGYGMDVLRNVRNGVGQPLPEWRDHWSEWIVSGLKYLLLLLIWSLPALILNGFNGLGNQLIWNGNGIVEFMGSSILIATACLGTLWWIFFFLILPAMTIRFAETEDVRAGLNFN
;
A
#
# COMPACT_ATOMS: atom_id res chain seq x y z
N MET A 1 16.06 16.11 14.33
CA MET A 1 14.59 16.08 14.33
C MET A 1 14.14 15.62 15.70
N ASP A 2 13.43 16.46 16.44
CA ASP A 2 12.68 15.99 17.61
C ASP A 2 11.48 15.17 17.12
N ILE A 3 11.43 13.90 17.51
CA ILE A 3 10.37 12.94 17.09
C ILE A 3 8.98 13.46 17.47
N GLY A 4 8.89 14.21 18.57
CA GLY A 4 7.65 14.87 19.01
C GLY A 4 7.12 15.89 18.00
N THR A 5 8.00 16.65 17.35
CA THR A 5 7.56 17.70 16.41
C THR A 5 7.05 17.10 15.10
N SER A 6 7.66 16.02 14.59
CA SER A 6 7.26 15.35 13.33
C SER A 6 5.81 14.87 13.29
N ILE A 7 5.22 14.51 14.43
CA ILE A 7 3.82 14.05 14.51
C ILE A 7 2.87 15.25 14.64
N THR A 8 3.29 16.31 15.33
CA THR A 8 2.46 17.52 15.51
C THR A 8 2.41 18.40 14.25
N TYR A 9 3.40 18.31 13.35
CA TYR A 9 3.49 19.12 12.13
C TYR A 9 2.27 19.01 11.21
N VAL A 10 1.62 17.85 11.14
CA VAL A 10 0.41 17.67 10.31
C VAL A 10 -0.77 18.46 10.86
N PHE A 11 -0.85 18.60 12.19
CA PHE A 11 -1.93 19.32 12.88
C PHE A 11 -1.70 20.84 12.97
N GLN A 12 -0.53 21.32 12.51
CA GLN A 12 -0.21 22.75 12.50
C GLN A 12 -0.81 23.48 11.29
N ASP A 13 -1.24 22.76 10.26
CA ASP A 13 -1.97 23.34 9.13
C ASP A 13 -3.41 23.69 9.54
N LYS A 14 -3.86 24.92 9.25
CA LYS A 14 -5.23 25.36 9.58
C LYS A 14 -6.32 24.50 8.94
N GLU A 15 -6.03 23.89 7.79
CA GLU A 15 -7.00 23.12 7.00
C GLU A 15 -6.67 21.62 6.96
N TRP A 16 -5.88 21.13 7.93
CA TRP A 16 -5.46 19.73 8.00
C TRP A 16 -6.64 18.75 7.93
N LEU A 17 -7.74 19.06 8.63
CA LEU A 17 -8.92 18.21 8.67
C LEU A 17 -9.64 18.18 7.31
N THR A 18 -9.73 19.31 6.63
CA THR A 18 -10.32 19.40 5.29
C THR A 18 -9.50 18.59 4.28
N LYS A 19 -8.18 18.74 4.29
CA LYS A 19 -7.28 18.01 3.39
C LYS A 19 -7.32 16.50 3.65
N LEU A 20 -7.36 16.10 4.92
CA LEU A 20 -7.52 14.69 5.32
C LEU A 20 -8.88 14.13 4.89
N ALA A 21 -9.96 14.89 5.10
CA ALA A 21 -11.31 14.49 4.73
C ALA A 21 -11.46 14.27 3.21
N ILE A 22 -10.82 15.10 2.38
CA ILE A 22 -10.79 14.92 0.93
C ILE A 22 -10.09 13.61 0.57
N GLY A 23 -8.90 13.34 1.14
CA GLY A 23 -8.19 12.08 0.91
C GLY A 23 -9.00 10.85 1.34
N ALA A 24 -9.64 10.92 2.51
CA ALA A 24 -10.52 9.87 3.00
C ALA A 24 -11.75 9.67 2.10
N ALA A 25 -12.37 10.75 1.61
CA ALA A 25 -13.50 10.67 0.68
C ALA A 25 -13.10 10.02 -0.65
N ILE A 26 -11.91 10.36 -1.18
CA ILE A 26 -11.37 9.73 -2.38
C ILE A 26 -11.19 8.22 -2.15
N LEU A 27 -10.61 7.81 -1.02
CA LEU A 27 -10.45 6.40 -0.69
C LEU A 27 -11.79 5.67 -0.53
N LEU A 28 -12.78 6.29 0.13
CA LEU A 28 -14.11 5.71 0.32
C LEU A 28 -14.83 5.43 -1.00
N VAL A 29 -14.63 6.27 -2.02
CA VAL A 29 -15.16 6.06 -3.37
C VAL A 29 -14.29 5.08 -4.16
N SER A 30 -12.98 5.13 -3.99
CA SER A 30 -12.03 4.33 -4.78
C SER A 30 -12.02 2.86 -4.39
N ILE A 31 -12.10 2.54 -3.09
CA ILE A 31 -12.10 1.15 -2.58
C ILE A 31 -13.20 0.29 -3.25
N PRO A 32 -14.48 0.68 -3.26
CA PRO A 32 -15.54 -0.11 -3.90
C PRO A 32 -15.42 -0.16 -5.43
N LEU A 33 -14.72 0.79 -6.06
CA LEU A 33 -14.47 0.82 -7.50
C LEU A 33 -13.22 0.02 -7.92
N THR A 34 -12.45 -0.48 -6.96
CA THR A 34 -11.24 -1.31 -7.21
C THR A 34 -11.51 -2.55 -8.09
N PRO A 35 -12.64 -3.28 -7.96
CA PRO A 35 -12.93 -4.43 -8.82
C PRO A 35 -13.01 -4.09 -10.32
N ILE A 36 -13.33 -2.84 -10.67
CA ILE A 36 -13.45 -2.35 -12.06
C ILE A 36 -12.12 -1.73 -12.53
N LEU A 37 -11.04 -1.89 -11.76
CA LEU A 37 -9.71 -1.28 -11.96
C LEU A 37 -9.67 0.26 -11.87
N ILE A 38 -10.79 0.95 -11.99
CA ILE A 38 -10.89 2.42 -11.88
C ILE A 38 -10.49 2.89 -10.48
N GLY A 39 -10.82 2.12 -9.44
CA GLY A 39 -10.45 2.43 -8.05
C GLY A 39 -8.94 2.58 -7.82
N PHE A 40 -8.09 1.93 -8.62
CA PHE A 40 -6.63 2.07 -8.48
C PHE A 40 -6.14 3.48 -8.78
N VAL A 41 -6.84 4.26 -9.61
CA VAL A 41 -6.45 5.64 -9.93
C VAL A 41 -6.60 6.54 -8.70
N GLY A 42 -7.72 6.44 -7.97
CA GLY A 42 -7.92 7.23 -6.77
C GLY A 42 -7.02 6.79 -5.60
N ILE A 43 -6.72 5.48 -5.51
CA ILE A 43 -5.71 4.98 -4.56
C ILE A 43 -4.32 5.52 -4.93
N ALA A 44 -3.94 5.49 -6.21
CA ALA A 44 -2.68 6.05 -6.70
C ALA A 44 -2.58 7.53 -6.33
N LEU A 45 -3.61 8.32 -6.61
CA LEU A 45 -3.64 9.74 -6.28
C LEU A 45 -3.34 10.00 -4.79
N VAL A 46 -4.00 9.26 -3.89
CA VAL A 46 -3.79 9.42 -2.44
C VAL A 46 -2.40 8.97 -2.01
N LEU A 47 -1.86 7.91 -2.63
CA LEU A 47 -0.49 7.46 -2.38
C LEU A 47 0.53 8.49 -2.84
N GLY A 48 0.38 9.04 -4.04
CA GLY A 48 1.24 10.10 -4.56
C GLY A 48 1.19 11.37 -3.70
N TYR A 49 0.00 11.76 -3.24
CA TYR A 49 -0.16 12.83 -2.27
C TYR A 49 0.63 12.54 -0.99
N GLY A 50 0.55 11.31 -0.46
CA GLY A 50 1.32 10.88 0.70
C GLY A 50 2.83 10.95 0.49
N MET A 51 3.32 10.64 -0.72
CA MET A 51 4.75 10.76 -1.06
C MET A 51 5.22 12.22 -1.04
N ASP A 52 4.37 13.13 -1.53
CA ASP A 52 4.67 14.56 -1.55
C ASP A 52 4.67 15.15 -0.13
N VAL A 53 3.70 14.75 0.71
CA VAL A 53 3.70 15.07 2.15
C VAL A 53 4.98 14.58 2.81
N LEU A 54 5.41 13.34 2.53
CA LEU A 54 6.63 12.77 3.09
C LEU A 54 7.89 13.57 2.71
N ARG A 55 7.95 14.07 1.47
CA ARG A 55 9.03 14.96 1.01
C ARG A 55 8.99 16.32 1.67
N ASN A 56 7.81 16.92 1.83
CA ASN A 56 7.66 18.21 2.49
C ASN A 56 8.06 18.15 3.96
N VAL A 57 7.70 17.07 4.66
CA VAL A 57 8.14 16.80 6.04
C VAL A 57 9.65 16.64 6.11
N ARG A 58 10.24 15.87 5.18
CA ARG A 58 11.71 15.69 5.10
C ARG A 58 12.44 17.02 4.86
N ASN A 59 11.92 17.85 3.97
CA ASN A 59 12.51 19.14 3.59
C ASN A 59 12.27 20.24 4.63
N GLY A 60 11.52 19.95 5.72
CA GLY A 60 11.22 20.92 6.77
C GLY A 60 10.30 22.05 6.31
N VAL A 61 9.44 21.80 5.32
CA VAL A 61 8.46 22.78 4.84
C VAL A 61 7.45 23.06 5.95
N GLY A 62 7.27 24.34 6.30
CA GLY A 62 6.41 24.74 7.44
C GLY A 62 4.93 24.37 7.29
N GLN A 63 4.45 24.14 6.07
CA GLN A 63 3.12 23.62 5.78
C GLN A 63 3.27 22.34 4.91
N PRO A 64 3.30 21.16 5.53
CA PRO A 64 3.69 19.95 4.82
C PRO A 64 2.59 19.36 3.94
N LEU A 65 1.31 19.72 4.17
CA LEU A 65 0.18 19.20 3.40
C LEU A 65 -0.03 20.02 2.12
N PRO A 66 0.18 19.44 0.92
CA PRO A 66 -0.12 20.13 -0.32
C PRO A 66 -1.61 20.49 -0.43
N GLU A 67 -1.92 21.56 -1.16
CA GLU A 67 -3.29 21.83 -1.56
C GLU A 67 -3.73 20.86 -2.65
N TRP A 68 -4.91 20.27 -2.50
CA TRP A 68 -5.38 19.27 -3.45
C TRP A 68 -5.41 19.78 -4.89
N ARG A 69 -5.48 21.09 -5.20
CA ARG A 69 -5.69 21.62 -6.56
C ARG A 69 -4.45 21.61 -7.46
N ASP A 70 -3.25 21.45 -6.92
CA ASP A 70 -2.03 21.84 -7.64
C ASP A 70 -1.49 20.73 -8.56
N HIS A 71 -1.28 19.51 -8.05
CA HIS A 71 -0.45 18.50 -8.73
C HIS A 71 -1.10 17.12 -8.90
N TRP A 72 -2.39 17.05 -9.24
CA TRP A 72 -3.13 15.78 -9.43
C TRP A 72 -2.42 14.81 -10.39
N SER A 73 -1.95 15.33 -11.54
CA SER A 73 -1.31 14.51 -12.57
C SER A 73 -0.03 13.84 -12.04
N GLU A 74 0.82 14.61 -11.37
CA GLU A 74 2.09 14.14 -10.83
C GLU A 74 1.88 13.13 -9.70
N TRP A 75 0.89 13.37 -8.82
CA TRP A 75 0.53 12.42 -7.76
C TRP A 75 -0.02 11.12 -8.31
N ILE A 76 -0.83 11.15 -9.37
CA ILE A 76 -1.30 9.92 -10.02
C ILE A 76 -0.11 9.14 -10.58
N VAL A 77 0.82 9.79 -11.30
CA VAL A 77 1.98 9.10 -11.88
C VAL A 77 2.89 8.52 -10.80
N SER A 78 3.22 9.32 -9.77
CA SER A 78 4.05 8.89 -8.64
C SER A 78 3.38 7.77 -7.84
N GLY A 79 2.08 7.89 -7.59
CA GLY A 79 1.27 6.87 -6.93
C GLY A 79 1.13 5.59 -7.73
N LEU A 80 1.02 5.66 -9.06
CA LEU A 80 0.99 4.48 -9.92
C LEU A 80 2.33 3.74 -9.90
N LYS A 81 3.45 4.46 -9.93
CA LYS A 81 4.79 3.86 -9.73
C LYS A 81 4.89 3.16 -8.37
N TYR A 82 4.37 3.80 -7.30
CA TYR A 82 4.36 3.18 -5.97
C TYR A 82 3.43 1.97 -5.91
N LEU A 83 2.25 2.01 -6.55
CA LEU A 83 1.38 0.84 -6.68
C LEU A 83 2.04 -0.29 -7.45
N LEU A 84 2.80 0.00 -8.51
CA LEU A 84 3.57 -1.02 -9.22
C LEU A 84 4.63 -1.66 -8.31
N LEU A 85 5.31 -0.87 -7.48
CA LEU A 85 6.23 -1.39 -6.48
C LEU A 85 5.51 -2.32 -5.49
N LEU A 86 4.38 -1.88 -4.92
CA LEU A 86 3.55 -2.69 -4.03
C LEU A 86 3.06 -3.96 -4.71
N LEU A 87 2.69 -3.88 -5.99
CA LEU A 87 2.24 -5.02 -6.79
C LEU A 87 3.36 -6.06 -6.93
N ILE A 88 4.58 -5.63 -7.29
CA ILE A 88 5.74 -6.52 -7.42
C ILE A 88 6.05 -7.22 -6.09
N TRP A 89 6.04 -6.47 -4.98
CA TRP A 89 6.23 -7.04 -3.65
C TRP A 89 5.05 -7.91 -3.17
N SER A 90 3.86 -7.73 -3.73
CA SER A 90 2.70 -8.57 -3.43
C SER A 90 2.66 -9.88 -4.24
N LEU A 91 3.48 -10.03 -5.29
CA LEU A 91 3.46 -11.22 -6.15
C LEU A 91 3.60 -12.54 -5.37
N PRO A 92 4.52 -12.68 -4.39
CA PRO A 92 4.61 -13.92 -3.62
C PRO A 92 3.34 -14.21 -2.82
N ALA A 93 2.71 -13.17 -2.26
CA ALA A 93 1.43 -13.29 -1.56
C ALA A 93 0.30 -13.71 -2.50
N LEU A 94 0.25 -13.17 -3.73
CA LEU A 94 -0.73 -13.54 -4.75
C LEU A 94 -0.59 -15.01 -5.17
N ILE A 95 0.64 -15.49 -5.34
CA ILE A 95 0.92 -16.90 -5.64
C ILE A 95 0.40 -17.79 -4.50
N LEU A 96 0.74 -17.46 -3.25
CA LEU A 96 0.26 -18.20 -2.07
C LEU A 96 -1.27 -18.18 -1.96
N ASN A 97 -1.91 -17.06 -2.31
CA ASN A 97 -3.37 -16.95 -2.32
C ASN A 97 -4.00 -17.87 -3.39
N GLY A 98 -3.37 -17.99 -4.57
CA GLY A 98 -3.78 -18.95 -5.59
C GLY A 98 -3.81 -20.39 -5.09
N PHE A 99 -2.79 -20.81 -4.34
CA PHE A 99 -2.76 -22.13 -3.70
C PHE A 99 -3.83 -22.30 -2.61
N ASN A 100 -4.13 -21.24 -1.85
CA ASN A 100 -5.27 -21.26 -0.91
C ASN A 100 -6.60 -21.47 -1.65
N GLY A 101 -6.76 -20.86 -2.82
CA GLY A 101 -7.93 -21.06 -3.68
C GLY A 101 -8.11 -22.53 -4.07
N LEU A 102 -7.03 -23.20 -4.46
CA LEU A 102 -7.04 -24.64 -4.77
C LEU A 102 -7.35 -25.49 -3.53
N GLY A 103 -6.72 -25.19 -2.39
CA GLY A 103 -6.99 -25.87 -1.12
C GLY A 103 -8.46 -25.76 -0.70
N ASN A 104 -9.05 -24.58 -0.83
CA ASN A 104 -10.49 -24.37 -0.62
C ASN A 104 -11.32 -25.23 -1.57
N GLN A 105 -11.07 -25.20 -2.88
CA GLN A 105 -11.85 -26.00 -3.83
C GLN A 105 -11.85 -27.50 -3.50
N LEU A 106 -10.73 -28.03 -2.98
CA LEU A 106 -10.61 -29.41 -2.53
C LEU A 106 -11.41 -29.70 -1.25
N ILE A 107 -11.59 -28.72 -0.36
CA ILE A 107 -12.44 -28.88 0.83
C ILE A 107 -13.93 -28.84 0.46
N TRP A 108 -14.34 -27.89 -0.39
CA TRP A 108 -15.75 -27.72 -0.75
C TRP A 108 -16.30 -28.88 -1.61
N ASN A 109 -15.44 -29.55 -2.39
CA ASN A 109 -15.86 -30.62 -3.31
C ASN A 109 -15.25 -32.00 -2.99
N GLY A 110 -14.31 -32.08 -2.05
CA GLY A 110 -13.64 -33.32 -1.69
C GLY A 110 -14.48 -34.20 -0.78
N ASN A 111 -14.00 -35.43 -0.57
CA ASN A 111 -14.52 -36.33 0.45
C ASN A 111 -13.38 -36.92 1.29
N GLY A 112 -13.55 -36.94 2.61
CA GLY A 112 -12.65 -37.62 3.55
C GLY A 112 -11.17 -37.24 3.38
N ILE A 113 -10.38 -38.09 2.70
CA ILE A 113 -8.95 -37.84 2.50
C ILE A 113 -8.65 -36.60 1.64
N VAL A 114 -9.52 -36.27 0.68
CA VAL A 114 -9.35 -35.10 -0.19
C VAL A 114 -9.57 -33.80 0.59
N GLU A 115 -10.53 -33.78 1.51
CA GLU A 115 -10.77 -32.65 2.42
C GLU A 115 -9.58 -32.45 3.36
N PHE A 116 -9.01 -33.54 3.88
CA PHE A 116 -7.82 -33.49 4.73
C PHE A 116 -6.62 -32.92 3.97
N MET A 117 -6.42 -33.32 2.71
CA MET A 117 -5.38 -32.74 1.84
C MET A 117 -5.61 -31.24 1.62
N GLY A 118 -6.84 -30.82 1.29
CA GLY A 118 -7.19 -29.41 1.12
C GLY A 118 -6.92 -28.58 2.38
N SER A 119 -7.24 -29.13 3.55
CA SER A 119 -7.01 -28.50 4.86
C SER A 119 -5.51 -28.35 5.17
N SER A 120 -4.71 -29.36 4.85
CA SER A 120 -3.25 -29.31 5.04
C SER A 120 -2.59 -28.25 4.16
N ILE A 121 -3.06 -28.10 2.91
CA ILE A 121 -2.59 -27.07 1.99
C ILE A 121 -2.91 -25.68 2.54
N LEU A 122 -4.15 -25.44 2.98
CA LEU A 122 -4.56 -24.15 3.55
C LEU A 122 -3.70 -23.76 4.74
N ILE A 123 -3.48 -24.67 5.69
CA ILE A 123 -2.68 -24.41 6.88
C ILE A 123 -1.24 -24.07 6.49
N ALA A 124 -0.62 -24.88 5.62
CA ALA A 124 0.75 -24.65 5.17
C ALA A 124 0.90 -23.29 4.46
N THR A 125 -0.02 -22.96 3.55
CA THR A 125 0.00 -21.69 2.82
C THR A 125 -0.35 -20.50 3.70
N ALA A 126 -1.19 -20.67 4.72
CA ALA A 126 -1.50 -19.64 5.69
C ALA A 126 -0.26 -19.31 6.54
N CYS A 127 0.48 -20.32 7.02
CA CYS A 127 1.72 -20.10 7.78
C CYS A 127 2.76 -19.34 6.95
N LEU A 128 3.02 -19.77 5.71
CA LEU A 128 3.95 -19.03 4.83
C LEU A 128 3.43 -17.62 4.49
N GLY A 129 2.13 -17.49 4.25
CA GLY A 129 1.50 -16.20 3.95
C GLY A 129 1.62 -15.22 5.11
N THR A 130 1.39 -15.66 6.34
CA THR A 130 1.56 -14.82 7.54
C THR A 130 3.01 -14.38 7.71
N LEU A 131 3.98 -15.28 7.51
CA LEU A 131 5.40 -14.92 7.57
C LEU A 131 5.75 -13.88 6.50
N TRP A 132 5.22 -14.03 5.28
CA TRP A 132 5.41 -13.06 4.21
C TRP A 132 4.79 -11.69 4.54
N TRP A 133 3.58 -11.65 5.11
CA TRP A 133 2.93 -10.40 5.51
C TRP A 133 3.71 -9.67 6.60
N ILE A 134 4.26 -10.38 7.58
CA ILE A 134 5.13 -9.80 8.61
C ILE A 134 6.38 -9.18 7.96
N PHE A 135 7.03 -9.93 7.06
CA PHE A 135 8.20 -9.45 6.32
C PHE A 135 7.88 -8.20 5.48
N PHE A 136 6.76 -8.22 4.75
CA PHE A 136 6.31 -7.10 3.93
C PHE A 136 6.03 -5.85 4.78
N PHE A 137 5.36 -6.00 5.93
CA PHE A 137 5.08 -4.87 6.82
C PHE A 137 6.35 -4.26 7.42
N LEU A 138 7.36 -5.08 7.70
CA LEU A 138 8.66 -4.62 8.20
C LEU A 138 9.45 -3.83 7.13
N ILE A 139 9.35 -4.26 5.86
CA ILE A 139 10.05 -3.64 4.74
C ILE A 139 9.33 -2.40 4.20
N LEU A 140 8.01 -2.31 4.38
CA LEU A 140 7.18 -1.20 3.91
C LEU A 140 7.73 0.20 4.24
N PRO A 141 8.06 0.55 5.49
CA PRO A 141 8.60 1.88 5.78
C PRO A 141 9.92 2.16 5.05
N ALA A 142 10.79 1.15 4.92
CA ALA A 142 12.06 1.28 4.19
C ALA A 142 11.83 1.47 2.67
N MET A 143 10.86 0.75 2.09
CA MET A 143 10.45 0.94 0.69
C MET A 143 9.91 2.33 0.45
N THR A 144 8.98 2.79 1.29
CA THR A 144 8.33 4.10 1.14
C THR A 144 9.37 5.20 1.20
N ILE A 145 10.31 5.15 2.15
CA ILE A 145 11.36 6.15 2.26
C ILE A 145 12.22 6.15 0.99
N ARG A 146 12.79 5.00 0.57
CA ARG A 146 13.64 4.94 -0.62
C ARG A 146 12.93 5.36 -1.91
N PHE A 147 11.66 4.98 -2.06
CA PHE A 147 10.86 5.43 -3.20
C PHE A 147 10.60 6.95 -3.15
N ALA A 148 10.42 7.52 -1.96
CA ALA A 148 10.28 8.97 -1.80
C ALA A 148 11.52 9.75 -2.25
N GLU A 149 12.71 9.18 -2.08
CA GLU A 149 13.99 9.80 -2.45
C GLU A 149 14.28 9.71 -3.95
N THR A 150 13.90 8.61 -4.59
CA THR A 150 14.38 8.26 -5.95
C THR A 150 13.31 8.32 -7.03
N GLU A 151 12.02 8.20 -6.68
CA GLU A 151 10.90 8.01 -7.62
C GLU A 151 11.07 6.85 -8.61
N ASP A 152 12.01 5.94 -8.35
CA ASP A 152 12.29 4.80 -9.20
C ASP A 152 11.80 3.53 -8.51
N VAL A 153 10.98 2.77 -9.23
CA VAL A 153 10.47 1.47 -8.79
C VAL A 153 11.64 0.51 -8.54
N ARG A 154 12.73 0.61 -9.33
CA ARG A 154 13.91 -0.26 -9.18
C ARG A 154 14.67 -0.02 -7.88
N ALA A 155 14.74 1.24 -7.43
CA ALA A 155 15.39 1.59 -6.18
C ALA A 155 14.63 1.04 -4.95
N GLY A 156 13.31 0.94 -5.05
CA GLY A 156 12.47 0.29 -4.03
C GLY A 156 12.58 -1.24 -3.99
N LEU A 157 13.19 -1.87 -5.00
CA LEU A 157 13.38 -3.32 -5.08
C LEU A 157 14.78 -3.77 -4.60
N ASN A 158 15.78 -2.89 -4.70
CA ASN A 158 17.18 -3.24 -4.43
C ASN A 158 17.66 -2.69 -3.08
N PHE A 159 17.63 -3.47 -2.02
CA PHE A 159 18.14 -3.11 -0.69
C PHE A 159 19.65 -3.37 -0.48
N ASN A 160 20.44 -3.19 -1.54
CA ASN A 160 21.90 -3.21 -1.44
C ASN A 160 22.45 -1.87 -0.93
#